data_AF-A0A842MBH6-F1
#
_entry.id   AF-A0A842MBH6-F1
#
_cell.length_a   1.000
_cell.length_b   1.000
_cell.length_c   1.000
_cell.angle_alpha   90.00
_cell.angle_beta   90.00
_cell.angle_gamma   90.00
#
_symmetry.space_group_name_H-M   'P 1'
#
loop_
_entity.id
_entity.type
_entity.pdbx_description
1 polymer ?
#
loop_
_entity_poly.entity_id
_entity_poly.type
_entity_poly.pdbx_seq_one_letter_code
_entity_poly.pdbx_strand_id
1 'polypeptide(L)' 'MVIKKTNSLCPVCLKKIKAEVLEESEKVIIRKECPEHGIFENVYWSDKKAYERFSN' A
#
# COMPACT_ATOMS: atom_id res chain seq x y z
N MET A 1 3.99 7.53 8.09
CA MET A 1 4.35 6.42 9.02
C MET A 1 3.83 5.10 8.46
N VAL A 2 4.55 3.97 8.60
CA VAL A 2 4.00 2.66 8.15
C VAL A 2 2.93 2.23 9.15
N ILE A 3 1.69 2.14 8.69
CA ILE A 3 0.53 1.79 9.55
C ILE A 3 0.16 0.32 9.44
N LYS A 4 0.46 -0.33 8.30
CA LYS A 4 0.13 -1.74 8.09
C LYS A 4 1.09 -2.36 7.09
N LYS A 5 1.44 -3.63 7.32
CA LYS A 5 2.12 -4.45 6.32
C LYS A 5 1.13 -5.46 5.77
N THR A 6 1.11 -5.60 4.46
CA THR A 6 0.21 -6.49 3.74
C THR A 6 1.00 -7.19 2.63
N ASN A 7 0.42 -8.24 2.07
CA ASN A 7 0.95 -8.85 0.86
C ASN A 7 0.04 -8.47 -0.29
N SER A 8 0.64 -8.00 -1.39
CA SER A 8 -0.09 -7.67 -2.60
C SER A 8 0.44 -8.53 -3.75
N LEU A 9 -0.31 -8.59 -4.84
CA LEU A 9 0.19 -9.23 -6.05
C LEU A 9 0.92 -8.18 -6.90
N CYS A 10 2.06 -8.57 -7.47
CA CYS A 10 2.73 -7.73 -8.46
C CYS A 10 1.81 -7.61 -9.68
N PRO A 11 1.56 -6.39 -10.21
CA PRO A 11 0.72 -6.22 -11.40
C PRO A 11 1.36 -6.79 -12.68
N VAL A 12 2.67 -7.07 -12.66
CA VAL A 12 3.40 -7.60 -13.82
C VAL A 12 3.58 -9.11 -13.71
N CYS A 13 4.19 -9.63 -12.63
CA CYS A 13 4.40 -11.07 -12.48
C CYS A 13 3.27 -11.83 -11.76
N LEU A 14 2.26 -11.15 -11.21
CA LEU A 14 1.15 -11.78 -10.46
C LEU A 14 1.61 -12.65 -9.26
N LYS A 15 2.85 -12.49 -8.80
CA LYS A 15 3.38 -13.15 -7.61
C LYS A 15 3.04 -12.35 -6.35
N LYS A 16 2.91 -13.06 -5.22
CA LYS A 16 2.80 -12.43 -3.90
C LYS A 16 4.10 -11.69 -3.56
N ILE A 17 3.97 -10.38 -3.36
CA ILE A 17 5.04 -9.47 -2.96
C ILE A 17 4.67 -8.78 -1.64
N LYS A 18 5.68 -8.23 -0.96
CA LYS A 18 5.44 -7.44 0.25
C LYS A 18 4.95 -6.05 -0.14
N ALA A 19 3.97 -5.57 0.61
CA ALA A 19 3.43 -4.24 0.48
C ALA A 19 3.28 -3.60 1.87
N GLU A 20 3.56 -2.31 1.94
CA GLU A 20 3.50 -1.52 3.15
C GLU A 20 2.54 -0.38 2.90
N VAL A 21 1.53 -0.27 3.76
CA VAL A 21 0.58 0.82 3.76
C VAL A 21 1.15 1.89 4.66
N LEU A 22 1.42 3.06 4.08
CA LEU A 22 1.92 4.22 4.78
C LEU A 22 0.83 5.27 4.83
N GLU A 23 0.73 5.91 5.98
CA GLU A 23 -0.11 7.06 6.18
C GLU A 23 0.73 8.33 6.01
N GLU A 24 0.29 9.20 5.13
CA GLU A 24 0.84 10.53 4.85
C GLU A 24 -0.24 11.57 5.20
N SER A 25 -0.18 12.15 6.40
CA SER A 25 -1.03 13.24 6.93
C SER A 25 -2.54 13.15 6.65
N GLU A 26 -2.95 13.31 5.39
CA GLU A 26 -4.33 13.34 4.91
C GLU A 26 -4.70 12.16 3.99
N LYS A 27 -3.72 11.41 3.48
CA LYS A 27 -3.91 10.31 2.53
C LYS A 27 -3.16 9.05 2.98
N VAL A 28 -3.57 7.91 2.45
CA VAL A 28 -2.93 6.61 2.66
C VAL A 28 -2.34 6.14 1.34
N ILE A 29 -1.05 5.87 1.35
CA ILE A 29 -0.32 5.32 0.21
C ILE A 29 0.00 3.85 0.47
N ILE A 30 0.08 3.07 -0.60
CA ILE A 30 0.55 1.69 -0.56
C ILE A 30 1.82 1.59 -1.40
N ARG A 31 2.89 1.17 -0.75
CA ARG A 31 4.17 0.87 -1.38
C ARG A 31 4.32 -0.63 -1.51
N LYS A 32 4.61 -1.12 -2.70
CA LYS A 32 4.80 -2.55 -3.00
C LYS A 32 6.21 -2.72 -3.52
N GLU A 33 6.94 -3.71 -3.05
CA GLU A 33 8.30 -3.97 -3.52
C GLU A 33 8.33 -5.34 -4.21
N CYS A 34 8.59 -5.33 -5.51
CA CYS A 34 8.80 -6.52 -6.30
C CYS A 34 10.31 -6.66 -6.61
N PRO A 35 10.94 -7.79 -6.29
CA PRO A 35 12.35 -8.00 -6.60
C PRO A 35 12.64 -8.04 -8.11
N GLU A 36 11.65 -8.39 -8.93
CA GLU A 36 11.78 -8.50 -10.39
C GLU A 36 11.44 -7.19 -11.11
N HIS A 37 10.46 -6.44 -10.61
CA HIS A 37 9.88 -5.27 -11.30
C HIS A 37 10.09 -3.94 -10.57
N GLY A 38 10.74 -3.95 -9.40
CA GLY A 38 11.02 -2.77 -8.61
C GLY A 38 9.88 -2.37 -7.66
N ILE A 39 9.89 -1.11 -7.26
CA ILE A 39 9.02 -0.56 -6.24
C ILE A 39 7.86 0.18 -6.90
N PHE A 40 6.63 -0.15 -6.50
CA PHE A 40 5.40 0.50 -6.93
C PHE A 40 4.78 1.24 -5.75
N GLU A 41 4.70 2.56 -5.84
CA GLU A 41 3.99 3.38 -4.87
C GLU A 41 2.71 3.93 -5.51
N ASN A 42 1.58 3.76 -4.86
CA ASN A 42 0.29 4.24 -5.34
C ASN A 42 -0.54 4.79 -4.18
N VAL A 43 -1.43 5.73 -4.48
CA VAL A 43 -2.42 6.21 -3.51
C VAL A 43 -3.42 5.09 -3.28
N TYR A 44 -3.48 4.60 -2.04
CA TYR A 44 -4.43 3.56 -1.65
C TYR A 44 -5.77 4.18 -1.29
N TRP A 45 -5.75 5.24 -0.47
CA TRP A 45 -6.91 6.05 -0.13
C TRP A 45 -6.54 7.53 -0.15
N SER A 46 -7.33 8.33 -0.84
CA SER A 46 -7.13 9.78 -0.90
C SER A 46 -7.49 10.50 0.41
N ASP A 47 -8.26 9.84 1.28
CA ASP A 47 -8.72 10.40 2.55
C ASP A 47 -8.43 9.40 3.70
N LYS A 48 -7.56 9.83 4.62
CA LYS A 48 -7.16 9.06 5.80
C LYS A 48 -8.35 8.75 6.71
N LYS A 49 -9.26 9.71 6.93
CA LYS A 49 -10.42 9.51 7.83
C LYS A 49 -11.36 8.46 7.27
N ALA A 50 -11.50 8.41 5.95
CA ALA A 50 -12.25 7.35 5.29
C ALA A 50 -11.59 5.98 5.52
N TYR A 51 -10.27 5.88 5.37
CA TYR A 51 -9.54 4.64 5.69
C TYR A 51 -9.71 4.22 7.17
N GLU A 52 -9.63 5.16 8.13
CA GLU A 52 -9.85 4.89 9.55
C GLU A 52 -11.27 4.39 9.83
N ARG A 53 -12.29 4.96 9.15
CA ARG A 53 -13.69 4.51 9.29
C ARG A 53 -13.93 3.07 8.82
N PHE A 54 -13.30 2.65 7.72
CA PHE A 54 -13.48 1.31 7.15
C PHE A 54 -12.54 0.25 7.72
N SER A 55 -11.54 0.67 8.50
CA SER A 55 -10.59 -0.26 9.14
C SER A 55 -11.06 -0.76 10.52
N ASN A 56 -12.30 -0.45 10.92
CA ASN A 56 -12.88 -0.77 12.24
C ASN A 56 -13.92 -1.89 12.16
#